data_AF-A0A7S2SVB5-F1
#
_entry.id   AF-A0A7S2SVB5-F1
#
_cell.length_a   1.000
_cell.length_b   1.000
_cell.length_c   1.000
_cell.angle_alpha   90.00
_cell.angle_beta   90.00
_cell.angle_gamma   90.00
#
_symmetry.space_group_name_H-M   'P 1'
#
loop_
_entity.id
_entity.type
_entity.pdbx_description
1 polymer ?
#
loop_
_entity_poly.entity_id
_entity_poly.type
_entity_poly.pdbx_seq_one_letter_code
_entity_poly.pdbx_strand_id
1 'polypeptide(L)'
;GWGAMTPFAPLCAQDSLSPGSRTLMILAVAPTFATASETLFTMQFAARVRKIELGPVTSGSSKDVRRLEETLIAVRKSLAASEREKQTLETQLSSQKRRQHEARMGKAKEVEQLRKTINQMQTKMKKKKSGRTSPGSPI
;
A
#
# COMPACT_ATOMS: atom_id res chain seq x y z
N GLY A 1 -36.47 4.44 -21.83
CA GLY A 1 -36.20 4.61 -20.40
C GLY A 1 -35.41 5.89 -20.25
N TRP A 2 -35.98 6.88 -19.56
CA TRP A 2 -35.35 8.18 -19.34
C TRP A 2 -34.31 8.04 -18.23
N GLY A 3 -33.03 8.03 -18.61
CA GLY A 3 -31.91 8.00 -17.69
C GLY A 3 -31.68 9.40 -17.11
N ALA A 4 -31.63 9.48 -15.78
CA ALA A 4 -31.55 10.67 -14.98
C ALA A 4 -30.50 11.70 -15.47
N MET A 5 -30.98 12.88 -15.89
CA MET A 5 -30.18 14.10 -15.86
C MET A 5 -29.94 14.45 -14.39
N THR A 6 -28.73 14.20 -13.91
CA THR A 6 -28.27 14.79 -12.66
C THR A 6 -28.31 16.32 -12.81
N PRO A 7 -28.91 17.07 -11.87
CA PRO A 7 -28.84 18.52 -11.94
C PRO A 7 -27.39 18.93 -11.73
N PHE A 8 -26.82 19.57 -12.75
CA PHE A 8 -25.52 20.24 -12.69
C PHE A 8 -25.64 21.40 -11.70
N ALA A 9 -25.52 21.09 -10.40
CA ALA A 9 -25.32 22.11 -9.39
C ALA A 9 -24.01 22.83 -9.73
N PRO A 10 -23.96 24.18 -9.73
CA PRO A 10 -22.75 24.91 -10.04
C PRO A 10 -21.73 24.71 -8.91
N LEU A 11 -20.93 23.64 -9.02
CA LEU A 11 -19.90 23.23 -8.06
C LEU A 11 -18.91 24.37 -7.77
N CYS A 12 -18.68 25.28 -8.72
CA CYS A 12 -17.74 26.38 -8.57
C CYS A 12 -18.09 27.38 -7.45
N ALA A 13 -19.37 27.51 -7.08
CA ALA A 13 -19.80 28.46 -6.05
C ALA A 13 -19.73 27.91 -4.62
N GLN A 14 -19.61 26.58 -4.45
CA GLN A 14 -19.59 25.95 -3.13
C GLN A 14 -18.34 26.37 -2.34
N ASP A 15 -17.19 26.50 -3.00
CA ASP A 15 -15.94 26.93 -2.36
C ASP A 15 -16.02 28.37 -1.83
N SER A 16 -16.80 29.24 -2.48
CA SER A 16 -17.04 30.62 -2.03
C SER A 16 -18.08 30.71 -0.91
N LEU A 17 -18.87 29.67 -0.67
CA LEU A 17 -19.83 29.61 0.43
C LEU A 17 -19.40 28.60 1.51
N SER A 18 -18.14 28.17 1.45
CA SER A 18 -17.53 27.25 2.42
C SER A 18 -17.06 28.01 3.67
N PRO A 19 -17.09 27.37 4.84
CA PRO A 19 -16.49 27.91 6.05
C PRO A 19 -15.02 28.32 5.86
N GLY A 20 -14.66 29.54 6.25
CA GLY A 20 -13.31 30.10 6.15
C GLY A 20 -13.02 30.90 4.86
N SER A 21 -13.96 30.94 3.91
CA SER A 21 -13.85 31.75 2.69
C SER A 21 -14.22 33.22 2.91
N ARG A 22 -13.64 34.14 2.13
CA ARG A 22 -13.95 35.58 2.17
C ARG A 22 -14.79 35.93 0.94
N THR A 23 -16.07 36.21 1.17
CA THR A 23 -17.03 36.38 0.07
C THR A 23 -17.69 37.74 0.12
N LEU A 24 -17.68 38.43 -1.01
CA LEU A 24 -18.33 39.71 -1.23
C LEU A 24 -19.44 39.53 -2.26
N MET A 25 -20.65 39.95 -1.92
CA MET A 25 -21.78 40.04 -2.86
C MET A 25 -21.98 41.50 -3.28
N ILE A 26 -21.97 41.77 -4.58
CA ILE A 26 -22.23 43.10 -5.15
C ILE A 26 -23.62 43.07 -5.81
N LEU A 27 -24.45 44.06 -5.50
CA LEU A 27 -25.77 44.23 -6.09
C LEU A 27 -25.72 45.34 -7.13
N ALA A 28 -26.15 45.04 -8.35
CA ALA A 28 -26.41 46.02 -9.38
C ALA A 28 -27.92 46.17 -9.55
N VAL A 29 -28.45 47.36 -9.29
CA VAL A 29 -29.88 47.67 -9.44
C VAL A 29 -30.05 48.97 -10.21
N ALA A 30 -31.09 49.06 -11.03
CA ALA A 30 -31.42 50.26 -11.79
C ALA A 30 -32.32 51.18 -10.93
N PRO A 31 -32.01 52.48 -10.83
CA PRO A 31 -32.82 53.43 -10.07
C PRO A 31 -34.02 53.92 -10.90
N THR A 32 -34.86 53.00 -11.39
CA THR A 32 -36.06 53.36 -12.16
C THR A 32 -37.31 52.78 -11.50
N PHE A 33 -38.44 53.49 -11.64
CA PHE A 33 -39.69 53.05 -11.04
C PHE A 33 -40.23 51.76 -11.69
N ALA A 34 -39.95 51.57 -12.97
CA ALA A 34 -40.35 50.38 -13.71
C ALA A 34 -39.75 49.08 -13.14
N THR A 35 -38.56 49.15 -12.53
CA THR A 35 -37.85 48.00 -11.93
C THR A 35 -37.96 47.97 -10.41
N ALA A 36 -38.88 48.73 -9.82
CA ALA A 36 -38.99 48.86 -8.36
C ALA A 36 -39.27 47.53 -7.66
N SER A 37 -40.11 46.67 -8.24
CA SER A 37 -40.43 45.34 -7.71
C SER A 37 -39.21 44.40 -7.74
N GLU A 38 -38.49 44.34 -8.86
CA GLU A 38 -37.27 43.54 -9.01
C GLU A 38 -36.15 44.02 -8.10
N THR A 39 -35.99 45.34 -7.98
CA THR A 39 -35.05 45.99 -7.06
C THR A 39 -35.36 45.61 -5.61
N LEU A 40 -36.65 45.64 -5.22
CA LEU A 40 -37.09 45.23 -3.89
C LEU A 40 -36.75 43.76 -3.62
N PHE A 41 -37.07 42.85 -4.54
CA PHE A 41 -36.75 41.42 -4.36
C PHE A 41 -35.24 41.16 -4.30
N THR A 42 -34.46 41.86 -5.12
CA THR A 42 -32.99 41.79 -5.11
C THR A 42 -32.42 42.22 -3.77
N MET A 43 -32.91 43.33 -3.21
CA MET A 43 -32.52 43.80 -1.89
C MET A 43 -32.94 42.84 -0.77
N GLN A 44 -34.15 42.28 -0.84
CA GLN A 44 -34.61 41.28 0.13
C GLN A 44 -33.75 40.02 0.10
N PHE A 45 -33.31 39.59 -1.08
CA PHE A 45 -32.38 38.47 -1.22
C PHE A 45 -31.03 38.79 -0.57
N ALA A 46 -30.45 39.95 -0.86
CA ALA A 46 -29.20 40.38 -0.25
C ALA A 46 -29.30 40.51 1.28
N ALA A 47 -30.43 40.97 1.80
CA ALA A 47 -30.67 41.03 3.23
C ALA A 47 -30.65 39.64 3.90
N ARG A 48 -31.06 38.59 3.18
CA ARG A 48 -30.94 37.20 3.64
C ARG A 48 -29.50 36.69 3.51
N VAL A 49 -28.85 36.91 2.37
CA VAL A 49 -27.45 36.49 2.13
C VAL A 49 -26.49 37.12 3.13
N ARG A 50 -26.72 38.38 3.53
CA ARG A 50 -25.93 39.07 4.56
C ARG A 50 -25.92 38.36 5.91
N LYS A 51 -26.94 37.55 6.22
CA LYS A 51 -27.03 36.79 7.48
C LYS A 51 -26.26 35.48 7.45
N ILE A 52 -25.68 35.10 6.32
CA ILE A 52 -24.90 33.87 6.19
C ILE A 52 -23.53 34.10 6.85
N GLU A 53 -23.26 33.34 7.91
CA GLU A 53 -21.95 33.34 8.58
C GLU A 53 -21.09 32.21 8.02
N LEU A 54 -20.01 32.55 7.30
CA LEU A 54 -19.06 31.59 6.72
C LEU A 54 -18.00 31.14 7.73
N GLY A 55 -18.28 31.24 9.04
CA GLY A 55 -17.33 30.86 10.09
C GLY A 55 -16.04 31.70 10.11
N PRO A 56 -15.16 31.47 11.11
CA PRO A 56 -13.88 32.17 11.18
C PRO A 56 -12.99 31.82 10.01
N VAL A 57 -12.33 32.82 9.42
CA VAL A 57 -11.28 32.63 8.41
C VAL A 57 -10.13 31.89 9.07
N THR A 58 -10.10 30.57 8.90
CA THR A 58 -8.93 29.80 9.26
C THR A 58 -7.87 30.19 8.22
N SER A 59 -6.81 30.88 8.64
CA SER A 59 -5.55 30.90 7.89
C SER A 59 -4.86 29.52 7.93
N GLY A 60 -5.68 28.46 7.88
CA GLY A 60 -5.35 27.05 8.11
C GLY A 60 -4.41 26.49 7.06
N SER A 61 -4.26 27.16 5.91
CA SER A 61 -3.26 26.79 4.92
C SER A 61 -1.86 26.68 5.53
N SER A 62 -1.48 27.47 6.54
CA SER A 62 -0.15 27.30 7.15
C SER A 62 -0.07 26.13 8.14
N LYS A 63 -1.12 25.87 8.93
CA LYS A 63 -1.09 24.80 9.95
C LYS A 63 -1.32 23.42 9.32
N ASP A 64 -2.23 23.32 8.38
CA ASP A 64 -2.52 22.08 7.68
C ASP A 64 -1.38 21.72 6.72
N VAL A 65 -0.79 22.71 6.03
CA VAL A 65 0.44 22.46 5.24
C VAL A 65 1.58 22.02 6.14
N ARG A 66 1.83 22.67 7.29
CA ARG A 66 2.87 22.23 8.24
C ARG A 66 2.61 20.82 8.76
N ARG A 67 1.37 20.50 9.12
CA ARG A 67 1.00 19.17 9.61
C ARG A 67 1.16 18.12 8.51
N LEU A 68 0.79 18.45 7.28
CA LEU A 68 0.99 17.59 6.12
C LEU A 68 2.48 17.38 5.83
N GLU A 69 3.28 18.44 5.88
CA GLU A 69 4.74 18.37 5.74
C GLU A 69 5.37 17.49 6.83
N GLU A 70 4.95 17.65 8.09
CA GLU A 70 5.39 16.80 9.20
C GLU A 70 5.02 15.33 8.97
N THR A 71 3.80 15.04 8.50
CA THR A 71 3.40 13.66 8.16
C THR A 71 4.21 13.10 6.99
N LEU A 72 4.50 13.90 5.96
CA LEU A 72 5.31 13.50 4.82
C LEU A 72 6.74 13.12 5.26
N ILE A 73 7.34 13.92 6.14
CA ILE A 73 8.67 13.66 6.71
C ILE A 73 8.64 12.37 7.54
N ALA A 74 7.65 12.20 8.42
CA ALA A 74 7.52 11.02 9.25
C ALA A 74 7.34 9.74 8.42
N VAL A 75 6.46 9.78 7.41
CA VAL A 75 6.21 8.64 6.51
C VAL A 75 7.46 8.29 5.71
N ARG A 76 8.16 9.28 5.14
CA ARG A 76 9.42 9.03 4.41
C ARG A 76 10.49 8.41 5.30
N LYS A 77 10.58 8.85 6.56
CA LYS A 77 11.52 8.27 7.54
C LYS A 77 11.16 6.82 7.87
N SER A 78 9.88 6.53 8.06
CA SER A 78 9.40 5.17 8.31
C SER A 78 9.64 4.25 7.11
N LEU A 79 9.44 4.76 5.89
CA LEU A 79 9.70 4.02 4.65
C LEU A 79 11.18 3.64 4.52
N ALA A 80 12.08 4.61 4.72
CA ALA A 80 13.52 4.37 4.66
C ALA A 80 14.00 3.37 5.75
N ALA A 81 13.38 3.38 6.93
CA ALA A 81 13.67 2.39 7.97
C ALA A 81 13.21 0.98 7.55
N SER A 82 11.99 0.87 7.02
CA SER A 82 11.42 -0.41 6.57
C SER A 82 12.17 -0.99 5.37
N GLU A 83 12.64 -0.16 4.43
CA GLU A 83 13.47 -0.61 3.32
C GLU A 83 14.82 -1.18 3.78
N ARG A 84 15.45 -0.56 4.78
CA ARG A 84 16.70 -1.09 5.36
C ARG A 84 16.47 -2.43 6.04
N GLU A 85 15.39 -2.57 6.80
CA GLU A 85 15.01 -3.83 7.43
C GLU A 85 14.72 -4.91 6.38
N LYS A 86 14.03 -4.57 5.30
CA LYS A 86 13.81 -5.49 4.19
C LYS A 86 15.13 -5.96 3.57
N GLN A 87 16.08 -5.05 3.33
CA GLN A 87 17.39 -5.40 2.77
C GLN A 87 18.20 -6.33 3.69
N THR A 88 18.16 -6.11 5.01
CA THR A 88 18.87 -6.98 5.96
C THR A 88 18.23 -8.36 6.02
N LEU A 89 16.89 -8.43 6.06
CA LEU A 89 16.15 -9.70 6.01
C LEU A 89 16.40 -10.46 4.71
N GLU A 90 16.40 -9.79 3.56
CA GLU A 90 16.72 -10.41 2.27
C GLU A 90 18.16 -10.97 2.25
N THR A 91 19.12 -10.23 2.80
CA THR A 91 20.50 -10.68 2.93
C THR A 91 20.60 -11.91 3.84
N GLN A 92 19.93 -11.90 5.00
CA GLN A 92 19.89 -13.05 5.91
C GLN A 92 19.25 -14.27 5.24
N LEU A 93 18.13 -14.09 4.54
CA LEU A 93 17.40 -15.14 3.86
C LEU A 93 18.24 -15.75 2.73
N SER A 94 18.96 -14.93 1.97
CA SER A 94 19.89 -15.42 0.94
C SER A 94 21.02 -16.27 1.54
N SER A 95 21.61 -15.81 2.65
CA SER A 95 22.67 -16.55 3.34
C SER A 95 22.19 -17.88 3.93
N GLN A 96 20.97 -17.90 4.48
CA GLN A 96 20.35 -19.11 5.03
C GLN A 96 20.02 -20.11 3.93
N LYS A 97 19.45 -19.65 2.80
CA LYS A 97 19.22 -20.49 1.62
C LYS A 97 20.53 -21.13 1.14
N ARG A 98 21.62 -20.36 1.11
CA ARG A 98 22.93 -20.86 0.68
C ARG A 98 23.48 -21.93 1.62
N ARG A 99 23.44 -21.68 2.94
CA ARG A 99 23.82 -22.67 3.97
C ARG A 99 22.98 -23.94 3.88
N GLN A 100 21.67 -23.81 3.66
CA GLN A 100 20.78 -24.96 3.53
C GLN A 100 21.09 -25.76 2.25
N HIS A 101 21.39 -25.08 1.15
CA HIS A 101 21.81 -25.73 -0.09
C HIS A 101 23.13 -26.49 0.09
N GLU A 102 24.14 -25.86 0.69
CA GLU A 102 25.44 -26.48 0.99
C GLU A 102 25.28 -27.72 1.90
N ALA A 103 24.46 -27.63 2.95
CA ALA A 103 24.17 -28.75 3.83
C ALA A 103 23.43 -29.89 3.12
N ARG A 104 22.47 -29.58 2.22
CA ARG A 104 21.79 -30.60 1.41
C ARG A 104 22.76 -31.29 0.45
N MET A 105 23.65 -30.54 -0.17
CA MET A 105 24.69 -31.09 -1.06
C MET A 105 25.69 -31.96 -0.30
N GLY A 106 26.08 -31.57 0.91
CA GLY A 106 26.94 -32.38 1.79
C GLY A 106 26.30 -33.73 2.13
N LYS A 107 25.05 -33.70 2.61
CA LYS A 107 24.26 -34.92 2.91
C LYS A 107 24.06 -35.79 1.67
N ALA A 108 23.82 -35.20 0.50
CA ALA A 108 23.66 -35.96 -0.74
C ALA A 108 24.94 -36.73 -1.12
N LYS A 109 26.11 -36.10 -0.99
CA LYS A 109 27.42 -36.75 -1.22
C LYS A 109 27.66 -37.89 -0.24
N GLU A 110 27.36 -37.68 1.04
CA GLU A 110 27.50 -38.71 2.08
C GLU A 110 26.59 -39.92 1.83
N VAL A 111 25.32 -39.67 1.48
CA VAL A 111 24.37 -40.73 1.09
C VAL A 111 24.87 -41.51 -0.13
N GLU A 112 25.46 -40.84 -1.12
CA GLU A 112 26.03 -41.51 -2.28
C GLU A 112 27.24 -42.39 -1.93
N GLN A 113 28.13 -41.91 -1.05
CA GLN A 113 29.27 -42.71 -0.56
C GLN A 113 28.79 -43.95 0.20
N LEU A 114 27.82 -43.81 1.10
CA LEU A 114 27.23 -44.93 1.83
C LEU A 114 26.60 -45.96 0.89
N ARG A 115 25.87 -45.52 -0.14
CA ARG A 115 25.32 -46.42 -1.18
C ARG A 115 26.41 -47.22 -1.89
N LYS A 116 27.53 -46.58 -2.26
CA LYS A 116 28.68 -47.26 -2.89
C LYS A 116 29.27 -48.32 -1.95
N THR A 117 29.47 -48.00 -0.68
CA THR A 117 30.00 -48.93 0.32
C THR A 117 29.07 -50.12 0.55
N ILE A 118 27.76 -49.90 0.65
CA ILE A 118 26.76 -50.97 0.80
C ILE A 118 26.80 -51.92 -0.41
N ASN A 119 26.83 -51.39 -1.63
CA ASN A 119 26.92 -52.22 -2.84
C ASN A 119 28.23 -53.04 -2.89
N GLN A 120 29.36 -52.45 -2.50
CA GLN A 120 30.64 -53.18 -2.40
C GLN A 120 30.59 -54.29 -1.35
N MET A 121 29.98 -54.06 -0.19
CA MET A 121 29.82 -55.10 0.82
C MET A 121 28.92 -56.25 0.33
N GLN A 122 27.81 -55.94 -0.33
CA GLN A 122 26.91 -56.96 -0.88
C GLN A 122 27.59 -57.85 -1.94
N THR A 123 28.36 -57.24 -2.85
CA THR A 123 29.13 -58.01 -3.85
C THR A 123 30.19 -58.90 -3.22
N LYS A 124 30.93 -58.40 -2.22
CA LYS A 124 31.88 -59.20 -1.43
C LYS A 124 31.20 -60.35 -0.69
N MET A 125 30.03 -60.11 -0.09
CA MET A 125 29.25 -61.16 0.60
C MET A 125 28.75 -62.22 -0.37
N LYS A 126 28.24 -61.84 -1.55
CA LYS A 126 27.80 -62.79 -2.58
C LYS A 126 28.96 -63.68 -3.05
N LYS A 127 30.14 -63.10 -3.25
CA LYS A 127 31.38 -63.81 -3.60
C LYS A 127 31.88 -64.74 -2.49
N LYS A 128 31.72 -64.35 -1.22
CA LYS A 128 32.05 -65.21 -0.07
C LYS A 128 31.04 -66.34 0.16
N LYS A 129 29.77 -66.11 -0.18
CA LYS A 129 28.70 -67.12 -0.09
C LYS A 129 28.82 -68.19 -1.19
N SER A 130 29.28 -67.81 -2.40
CA SER A 130 29.57 -68.78 -3.48
C SER A 130 30.87 -69.58 -3.27
N GLY A 131 31.74 -69.15 -2.35
CA GLY A 131 32.98 -69.86 -2.02
C GLY A 131 32.88 -70.83 -0.83
N ARG A 132 31.71 -70.96 -0.17
CA ARG A 132 31.54 -71.77 1.04
C ARG A 132 30.56 -72.95 0.92
N THR A 133 30.00 -73.19 -0.26
CA THR A 133 29.21 -74.40 -0.56
C THR A 133 30.09 -75.41 -1.27
N SER A 134 30.89 -76.15 -0.51
CA SER A 134 31.39 -77.48 -0.94
C SER A 134 30.47 -78.56 -0.34
N PRO A 135 30.31 -79.68 -1.04
CA PRO A 135 29.15 -80.58 -0.90
C PRO A 135 29.25 -81.45 0.35
N GLY A 136 28.12 -81.61 1.05
CA GLY A 136 27.95 -82.68 2.02
C GLY A 136 28.02 -84.03 1.30
N SER A 137 28.87 -84.91 1.81
CA SER A 137 29.23 -86.21 1.25
C SER A 137 28.04 -87.18 1.12
N PRO A 138 28.01 -88.05 0.08
CA PRO A 138 27.03 -89.13 -0.05
C PRO A 138 27.43 -90.36 0.80
N ILE A 139 26.41 -91.03 1.35
CA ILE A 139 26.43 -92.46 1.72
C ILE A 139 25.61 -93.18 0.67
#